data_AF-A0A959P1I3-F1
#
_entry.id   AF-A0A959P1I3-F1
#
_cell.length_a   1.000
_cell.length_b   1.000
_cell.length_c   1.000
_cell.angle_alpha   90.00
_cell.angle_beta   90.00
_cell.angle_gamma   90.00
#
_symmetry.space_group_name_H-M   'P 1'
#
loop_
_entity.id
_entity.type
_entity.pdbx_description
1 polymer ?
#
loop_
_entity_poly.entity_id
_entity_poly.type
_entity_poly.pdbx_seq_one_letter_code
_entity_poly.pdbx_strand_id
1 'polypeptide(L)'
;SLMFNDEAKGKRAFNPAENSEIKAVKRQCKKIKAYIDLSDSYEYTKYTPTKIDGQNGAVLDVSFKSGDQKLNIGFTFVKLGGKILLVGFK
;
A
#
# COMPACT_ATOMS: atom_id res chain seq x y z
N SER A 1 17.23 27.69 9.58
CA SER A 1 17.31 26.52 10.49
C SER A 1 16.06 25.69 10.29
N LEU A 2 16.17 24.57 9.57
CA LEU A 2 15.18 23.49 9.65
C LEU A 2 15.98 22.24 10.02
N MET A 3 16.37 22.21 11.30
CA MET A 3 16.80 20.99 11.94
C MET A 3 15.58 20.07 12.04
N PHE A 4 15.54 19.03 11.21
CA PHE A 4 14.69 17.89 11.46
C PHE A 4 15.48 16.93 12.33
N ASN A 5 15.32 17.14 13.64
CA ASN A 5 15.87 16.33 14.70
C ASN A 5 15.36 14.88 14.63
N ASP A 6 16.21 13.99 15.13
CA ASP A 6 16.30 12.55 14.98
C ASP A 6 15.22 11.69 15.69
N GLU A 7 13.99 12.18 15.93
CA GLU A 7 13.06 11.53 16.89
C GLU A 7 11.64 11.20 16.39
N ALA A 8 11.47 10.96 15.09
CA ALA A 8 10.27 10.28 14.61
C ALA A 8 10.56 9.42 13.38
N LYS A 9 10.74 8.10 13.58
CA LYS A 9 10.48 7.10 12.53
C LYS A 9 8.98 7.03 12.19
N GLY A 10 8.34 8.19 11.97
CA GLY A 10 7.01 8.29 11.42
C GLY A 10 7.06 7.80 9.99
N LYS A 11 6.09 6.97 9.60
CA LYS A 11 5.87 6.57 8.20
C LYS A 11 5.75 7.84 7.34
N ARG A 12 6.85 8.26 6.74
CA ARG A 12 6.89 9.35 5.75
C ARG A 12 6.48 8.79 4.40
N ALA A 13 5.77 9.59 3.61
CA ALA A 13 5.59 9.27 2.20
C ALA A 13 6.98 9.12 1.55
N PHE A 14 7.12 8.18 0.62
CA PHE A 14 8.37 8.02 -0.12
C PHE A 14 8.78 9.34 -0.77
N ASN A 15 10.06 9.67 -0.70
CA ASN A 15 10.65 10.85 -1.28
C ASN A 15 10.97 10.59 -2.76
N PRO A 16 10.26 11.22 -3.72
CA PRO A 16 10.53 11.05 -5.14
C PRO A 16 11.84 11.71 -5.59
N ALA A 17 12.57 12.42 -4.73
CA ALA A 17 13.93 12.89 -5.03
C ALA A 17 15.00 11.84 -4.69
N GLU A 18 14.65 10.80 -3.93
CA GLU A 18 15.57 9.73 -3.51
C GLU A 18 15.43 8.53 -4.46
N ASN A 19 16.46 8.29 -5.28
CA ASN A 19 16.43 7.30 -6.35
C ASN A 19 16.21 5.86 -5.84
N SER A 20 16.72 5.54 -4.66
CA SER A 20 16.55 4.23 -4.03
C SER A 20 15.09 3.97 -3.60
N GLU A 21 14.45 4.98 -3.01
CA GLU A 21 13.04 4.97 -2.61
C GLU A 21 12.09 4.83 -3.82
N ILE A 22 12.37 5.55 -4.91
CA ILE A 22 11.57 5.43 -6.15
C ILE A 22 11.66 4.02 -6.75
N LYS A 23 12.84 3.40 -6.77
CA LYS A 23 12.99 2.03 -7.29
C LYS A 23 12.12 1.05 -6.51
N ALA A 24 12.06 1.19 -5.19
CA ALA A 24 11.18 0.38 -4.35
C ALA A 24 9.70 0.60 -4.70
N VAL A 25 9.25 1.85 -4.82
CA VAL A 25 7.87 2.18 -5.22
C VAL A 25 7.54 1.58 -6.59
N LYS A 26 8.40 1.77 -7.60
CA LYS A 26 8.22 1.20 -8.94
C LYS A 26 8.09 -0.31 -8.92
N ARG A 27 8.87 -0.99 -8.08
CA ARG A 27 8.78 -2.45 -7.92
C ARG A 27 7.44 -2.87 -7.33
N GLN A 28 6.91 -2.13 -6.34
CA GLN A 28 5.58 -2.42 -5.79
C GLN A 28 4.48 -2.18 -6.84
N CYS A 29 4.55 -1.07 -7.58
CA CYS A 29 3.60 -0.81 -8.67
C CYS A 29 3.61 -1.94 -9.73
N LYS A 30 4.79 -2.46 -10.10
CA LYS A 30 4.89 -3.60 -11.02
C LYS A 30 4.21 -4.85 -10.49
N LYS A 31 4.33 -5.16 -9.19
CA LYS A 31 3.65 -6.31 -8.58
C LYS A 31 2.12 -6.14 -8.60
N ILE A 32 1.64 -4.95 -8.26
CA ILE A 32 0.21 -4.63 -8.29
C ILE A 32 -0.33 -4.74 -9.72
N LYS A 33 0.40 -4.21 -10.69
CA LYS A 33 0.05 -4.35 -12.11
C LYS A 33 -0.02 -5.82 -12.53
N ALA A 34 0.93 -6.65 -12.08
CA ALA A 34 0.92 -8.08 -12.40
C ALA A 34 -0.33 -8.80 -11.85
N TYR A 35 -0.82 -8.44 -10.66
CA TYR A 35 -2.09 -8.99 -10.17
C TYR A 35 -3.26 -8.65 -11.09
N ILE A 36 -3.30 -7.42 -11.62
CA ILE A 36 -4.35 -6.99 -12.56
C ILE A 36 -4.19 -7.69 -13.91
N ASP A 37 -2.98 -7.69 -14.48
CA ASP A 37 -2.72 -8.23 -15.82
C ASP A 37 -2.95 -9.74 -15.92
N LEU A 38 -2.72 -10.49 -14.85
CA LEU A 38 -2.88 -11.95 -14.82
C LEU A 38 -4.31 -12.39 -14.46
N SER A 39 -5.18 -11.46 -14.09
CA SER A 39 -6.54 -11.77 -13.66
C SER A 39 -7.56 -11.46 -14.74
N ASP A 40 -8.54 -12.34 -14.88
CA ASP A 40 -9.73 -12.09 -15.70
C ASP A 40 -10.65 -11.05 -15.04
N SER A 41 -10.68 -11.05 -13.70
CA SER A 41 -11.49 -10.12 -12.91
C SER A 41 -10.95 -9.94 -11.50
N TYR A 42 -11.42 -8.90 -10.81
CA TYR A 42 -11.15 -8.70 -9.39
C TYR A 42 -12.37 -8.17 -8.64
N GLU A 43 -12.46 -8.49 -7.35
CA GLU A 43 -13.55 -8.07 -6.46
C GLU A 43 -12.99 -7.55 -5.13
N TYR A 44 -13.60 -6.48 -4.60
CA TYR A 44 -13.32 -6.02 -3.24
C TYR A 44 -14.16 -6.86 -2.27
N THR A 45 -13.51 -7.59 -1.36
CA THR A 45 -14.19 -8.58 -0.52
C THR A 45 -14.44 -8.10 0.90
N LYS A 46 -13.48 -7.37 1.50
CA LYS A 46 -13.58 -6.93 2.88
C LYS A 46 -12.85 -5.61 3.10
N TYR A 47 -13.47 -4.72 3.86
CA TYR A 47 -12.84 -3.51 4.35
C TYR A 47 -12.78 -3.56 5.88
N THR A 48 -11.58 -3.49 6.43
CA THR A 48 -11.31 -3.58 7.88
C THR A 48 -10.64 -2.30 8.35
N PRO A 49 -11.37 -1.36 8.99
CA PRO A 49 -10.75 -0.23 9.68
C PRO A 49 -9.76 -0.73 10.73
N THR A 50 -8.60 -0.10 10.84
CA THR A 50 -7.57 -0.48 11.82
C THR A 50 -6.76 0.74 12.27
N LYS A 51 -5.96 0.57 13.33
CA LYS A 51 -4.92 1.52 13.72
C LYS A 51 -3.56 0.95 13.35
N ILE A 52 -2.77 1.75 12.65
CA ILE A 52 -1.42 1.39 12.23
C ILE A 52 -0.49 2.45 12.80
N ASP A 53 0.34 2.07 13.76
CA ASP A 53 1.27 2.96 14.47
C ASP A 53 0.57 4.24 14.99
N GLY A 54 -0.61 4.05 15.60
CA GLY A 54 -1.42 5.14 16.16
C GLY A 54 -2.22 5.97 15.13
N GLN A 55 -2.03 5.75 13.83
CA GLN A 55 -2.78 6.43 12.78
C GLN A 55 -4.01 5.63 12.33
N ASN A 56 -5.07 6.33 11.97
CA ASN A 56 -6.25 5.71 11.37
C ASN A 56 -5.86 5.11 10.01
N GLY A 57 -6.16 3.84 9.82
CA GLY A 57 -5.89 3.11 8.59
C GLY A 57 -6.98 2.10 8.29
N ALA A 58 -6.75 1.32 7.25
CA ALA A 58 -7.64 0.25 6.86
C ALA A 58 -6.89 -0.84 6.09
N VAL A 59 -7.40 -2.06 6.16
CA VAL A 59 -7.03 -3.14 5.24
C VAL A 59 -8.19 -3.38 4.29
N LEU A 60 -7.92 -3.34 2.99
CA LEU A 60 -8.85 -3.71 1.93
C LEU A 60 -8.42 -5.03 1.31
N ASP A 61 -9.22 -6.06 1.50
CA ASP A 61 -9.00 -7.35 0.88
C ASP A 61 -9.59 -7.33 -0.54
N VAL A 62 -8.75 -7.71 -1.50
CA VAL A 62 -9.09 -7.79 -2.92
C VAL A 62 -8.86 -9.21 -3.37
N SER A 63 -9.82 -9.75 -4.09
CA SER A 63 -9.66 -11.05 -4.71
C SER A 63 -9.52 -10.94 -6.21
N PHE A 64 -8.46 -11.54 -6.72
CA PHE A 64 -8.06 -11.62 -8.11
C PHE A 64 -8.39 -13.01 -8.64
N LYS A 65 -9.17 -13.11 -9.71
CA LYS A 65 -9.62 -14.37 -10.30
C LYS A 65 -8.99 -14.58 -11.68
N SER A 66 -8.47 -15.78 -11.93
CA SER A 66 -7.87 -16.19 -13.21
C SER A 66 -8.24 -17.65 -13.49
N GLY A 67 -9.19 -17.86 -14.39
CA GLY A 67 -9.88 -19.15 -14.55
C GLY A 67 -10.45 -19.66 -13.21
N ASP A 68 -10.09 -20.89 -12.85
CA ASP A 68 -10.49 -21.52 -11.58
C ASP A 68 -9.62 -21.08 -10.37
N GLN A 69 -8.58 -20.28 -10.59
CA GLN A 69 -7.67 -19.83 -9.54
C GLN A 69 -8.13 -18.51 -8.92
N LYS A 70 -7.96 -18.39 -7.61
CA LYS A 70 -8.29 -17.19 -6.82
C LYS A 70 -7.11 -16.80 -5.94
N LEU A 71 -6.65 -15.55 -6.06
CA LEU A 71 -5.59 -14.96 -5.23
C LEU A 71 -6.18 -13.82 -4.39
N ASN A 72 -6.10 -13.92 -3.07
CA ASN A 72 -6.58 -12.88 -2.15
C ASN A 72 -5.40 -12.07 -1.63
N ILE A 73 -5.44 -10.75 -1.81
CA ILE A 73 -4.41 -9.81 -1.37
C ILE A 73 -5.04 -8.74 -0.48
N GLY A 74 -4.50 -8.55 0.72
CA GLY A 74 -4.90 -7.51 1.66
C GLY A 74 -4.02 -6.27 1.51
N PHE A 75 -4.58 -5.17 1.01
CA PHE A 75 -3.91 -3.89 0.86
C PHE A 75 -4.07 -3.04 2.12
N THR A 76 -2.95 -2.67 2.72
CA THR A 76 -2.90 -1.88 3.95
C THR A 76 -2.71 -0.40 3.64
N PHE A 77 -3.66 0.42 4.09
CA PHE A 77 -3.66 1.86 3.91
C PHE A 77 -3.62 2.62 5.23
N VAL A 78 -2.98 3.79 5.22
CA VAL A 78 -2.98 4.75 6.34
C VAL A 78 -3.47 6.11 5.86
N LYS A 79 -4.28 6.78 6.68
CA LYS A 79 -4.71 8.16 6.45
C LYS A 79 -3.79 9.13 7.17
N LEU A 80 -3.04 9.92 6.40
CA LEU A 80 -2.08 10.90 6.90
C LEU A 80 -2.32 12.26 6.22
N GLY A 81 -2.64 13.30 7.00
CA GLY A 81 -2.86 14.65 6.47
C GLY A 81 -3.96 14.74 5.42
N GLY A 82 -5.06 14.00 5.60
CA GLY A 82 -6.18 13.94 4.63
C GLY A 82 -5.93 13.06 3.40
N LYS A 83 -4.71 12.56 3.20
CA LYS A 83 -4.33 11.66 2.10
C LYS A 83 -4.38 10.20 2.55
N ILE A 84 -4.65 9.29 1.63
CA ILE A 84 -4.59 7.84 1.86
C ILE A 84 -3.30 7.33 1.22
N LEU A 85 -2.48 6.62 1.99
CA LEU A 85 -1.19 6.09 1.57
C LEU A 85 -1.21 4.57 1.65
N LEU A 86 -0.74 3.90 0.58
CA LEU A 86 -0.49 2.46 0.61
C LEU A 86 0.80 2.20 1.40
N VAL A 87 0.70 1.40 2.46
CA VAL A 87 1.83 1.03 3.32
C VAL A 87 2.41 -0.33 2.94
N GLY A 88 1.57 -1.23 2.43
CA GLY A 88 1.98 -2.55 1.98
C GLY A 88 0.80 -3.42 1.59
N PHE A 89 1.09 -4.60 1.08
CA PHE A 89 0.10 -5.61 0.74
C PHE A 89 0.69 -7.00 0.94
N LYS A 90 -0.15 -7.97 1.30
CA LYS A 90 0.21 -9.36 1.53
C LYS A 90 -0.95 -10.29 1.23
#